data_AF-A0A5K1F8V5-F1
#
_entry.id   AF-A0A5K1F8V5-F1
#
_cell.length_a   1.000
_cell.length_b   1.000
_cell.length_c   1.000
_cell.angle_alpha   90.00
_cell.angle_beta   90.00
_cell.angle_gamma   90.00
#
_symmetry.space_group_name_H-M   'P 1'
#
loop_
_entity.id
_entity.type
_entity.pdbx_description
1 polymer ?
#
loop_
_entity_poly.entity_id
_entity_poly.type
_entity_poly.pdbx_seq_one_letter_code
_entity_poly.pdbx_strand_id
1 'polypeptide(L)'
;LYSFFGGNNDADMSIPLTGPTVTKVSSSSTGTPTCTVYFYVPKKIQENPPSSQETQVVRWPAGHHAAVRRFSGVAGDVNVPLEVEKLKQ
;
A
#
# COMPACT_ATOMS: atom_id res chain seq x y z
N LEU A 1 -7.39 1.61 -8.31
CA LEU A 1 -7.22 0.40 -7.47
C LEU A 1 -8.47 -0.49 -7.44
N TYR A 2 -9.62 -0.04 -6.93
CA TYR A 2 -10.81 -0.90 -6.90
C TYR A 2 -11.22 -1.44 -8.29
N SER A 3 -11.15 -0.60 -9.32
CA SER A 3 -11.33 -1.00 -10.72
C SER A 3 -10.38 -2.11 -11.17
N PHE A 4 -9.10 -2.03 -10.81
CA PHE A 4 -8.09 -3.04 -11.13
C PHE A 4 -8.46 -4.42 -10.57
N PHE A 5 -8.92 -4.49 -9.31
CA PHE A 5 -9.42 -5.73 -8.71
C PHE A 5 -10.70 -6.24 -9.39
N GLY A 6 -11.53 -5.32 -9.89
CA GLY A 6 -12.74 -5.63 -10.63
C GLY A 6 -12.52 -6.15 -12.06
N GLY A 7 -11.27 -6.26 -12.52
CA GLY A 7 -10.94 -6.75 -13.87
C GLY A 7 -10.37 -5.69 -14.81
N ASN A 8 -10.20 -4.43 -14.38
CA ASN A 8 -9.53 -3.41 -15.19
C ASN A 8 -8.00 -3.56 -15.14
N ASN A 9 -7.52 -4.67 -15.69
CA ASN A 9 -6.13 -5.03 -15.85
C ASN A 9 -5.96 -5.78 -17.17
N ASP A 10 -4.73 -5.90 -17.66
CA ASP A 10 -4.45 -6.38 -19.02
C ASP A 10 -4.85 -7.86 -19.25
N ALA A 11 -5.23 -8.57 -18.18
CA ALA A 11 -5.69 -9.96 -18.23
C ALA A 11 -7.22 -10.10 -18.03
N ASP A 12 -7.96 -9.00 -17.95
CA ASP A 12 -9.41 -8.96 -17.65
C ASP A 12 -9.80 -9.80 -16.41
N MET A 13 -8.87 -9.94 -15.47
CA MET A 13 -8.98 -10.88 -14.36
C MET A 13 -9.56 -10.22 -13.13
N SER A 14 -10.66 -10.76 -12.60
CA SER A 14 -11.13 -10.37 -11.27
C SER A 14 -10.20 -10.95 -10.19
N ILE A 15 -9.73 -10.08 -9.31
CA ILE A 15 -8.79 -10.43 -8.24
C ILE A 15 -9.49 -10.21 -6.90
N PRO A 16 -9.47 -11.20 -5.98
CA PRO A 16 -9.98 -10.99 -4.64
C PRO A 16 -9.26 -9.83 -3.94
N LEU A 17 -10.04 -8.91 -3.36
CA LEU A 17 -9.50 -7.85 -2.52
C LEU A 17 -8.73 -8.45 -1.34
N THR A 18 -7.56 -7.89 -1.06
CA THR A 18 -6.73 -8.26 0.08
C THR A 18 -6.63 -7.09 1.05
N GLY A 19 -6.48 -7.42 2.33
CA GLY A 19 -6.15 -6.44 3.36
C GLY A 19 -4.86 -6.84 4.07
N PRO A 20 -4.13 -5.88 4.68
CA PRO A 20 -4.39 -4.44 4.64
C PRO A 20 -3.88 -3.77 3.35
N THR A 21 -4.41 -2.59 3.04
CA THR A 21 -3.77 -1.63 2.11
C THR A 21 -2.72 -0.84 2.88
N VAL A 22 -1.55 -0.61 2.28
CA VAL A 22 -0.44 0.11 2.91
C VAL A 22 -0.19 1.42 2.15
N THR A 23 -0.19 2.55 2.84
CA THR A 23 0.18 3.84 2.27
C THR A 23 1.60 4.20 2.72
N LYS A 24 2.51 4.37 1.76
CA LYS A 24 3.82 4.99 1.99
C LYS A 24 3.69 6.48 1.79
N VAL A 25 4.06 7.25 2.81
CA VAL A 25 4.16 8.70 2.74
C VAL A 25 5.63 9.06 2.63
N SER A 26 6.00 9.79 1.58
CA SER A 26 7.35 10.32 1.39
C SER A 26 7.30 11.85 1.39
N SER A 27 7.86 12.45 2.43
CA SER A 27 7.92 13.91 2.60
C SER A 27 9.23 14.45 2.03
N SER A 28 9.17 15.56 1.30
CA SER A 28 10.35 16.38 1.02
C SER A 28 10.42 17.54 2.01
N SER A 29 11.60 18.09 2.27
CA SER A 29 11.81 19.17 3.25
C SER A 29 11.10 20.49 2.90
N THR A 30 10.57 20.63 1.68
CA THR A 30 10.03 21.90 1.17
C THR A 30 8.80 21.73 0.27
N GLY A 31 8.13 20.58 0.27
CA GLY A 31 7.04 20.31 -0.68
C GLY A 31 5.91 19.42 -0.15
N THR A 32 4.87 19.29 -0.99
CA THR A 32 3.72 18.42 -0.73
C THR A 32 4.18 16.96 -0.62
N PRO A 33 3.73 16.21 0.41
CA PRO A 33 4.09 14.81 0.54
C PRO A 33 3.56 14.01 -0.65
N THR A 34 4.31 12.99 -1.05
CA THR A 34 3.87 12.02 -2.03
C THR A 34 3.34 10.78 -1.31
N CYS A 35 2.17 10.32 -1.72
CA CYS A 35 1.50 9.15 -1.16
C CYS A 35 1.45 8.04 -2.20
N THR A 36 2.06 6.89 -1.89
CA THR A 36 1.98 5.69 -2.73
C THR A 36 1.19 4.62 -2.01
N VAL A 37 0.15 4.11 -2.65
CA VAL A 37 -0.73 3.08 -2.10
C VAL A 37 -0.30 1.71 -2.64
N TYR A 38 0.00 0.79 -1.75
CA TYR A 38 0.34 -0.60 -2.03
C TYR A 38 -0.76 -1.53 -1.54
N PHE A 39 -0.97 -2.61 -2.28
CA PHE A 39 -1.84 -3.71 -1.88
C PHE A 39 -1.11 -5.03 -2.07
N TYR A 40 -1.53 -6.04 -1.33
CA TYR A 40 -0.95 -7.36 -1.43
C TYR A 40 -1.55 -8.14 -2.60
N VAL A 41 -0.72 -8.66 -3.50
CA VAL A 41 -1.16 -9.57 -4.56
C VAL A 41 -1.35 -10.97 -3.97
N PRO A 42 -2.53 -11.60 -4.13
CA PRO A 42 -2.77 -12.96 -3.62
C PRO A 42 -1.70 -13.96 -4.07
N LYS A 43 -1.28 -14.84 -3.15
CA LYS A 43 -0.23 -15.86 -3.38
C LYS A 43 -0.37 -16.63 -4.69
N LYS A 44 -1.61 -16.99 -5.08
CA LYS A 44 -1.92 -17.76 -6.30
C LYS A 44 -1.47 -17.08 -7.60
N ILE A 45 -1.41 -15.75 -7.63
CA ILE A 45 -1.06 -14.95 -8.81
C ILE A 45 0.17 -14.07 -8.56
N GLN A 46 0.89 -14.30 -7.46
CA GLN A 46 2.00 -13.45 -7.06
C GLN A 46 3.23 -13.61 -7.96
N GLU A 47 3.40 -14.79 -8.57
CA GLU A 47 4.47 -15.08 -9.54
C GLU A 47 4.33 -14.22 -10.80
N ASN A 48 3.12 -14.19 -11.38
CA ASN A 48 2.78 -13.39 -12.56
C ASN A 48 1.52 -12.54 -12.30
N PRO A 49 1.65 -11.42 -11.56
CA PRO A 49 0.53 -10.51 -11.33
C PRO A 49 0.08 -9.86 -12.64
N PRO A 50 -1.22 -9.58 -12.81
CA PRO A 50 -1.68 -8.85 -13.97
C PRO A 50 -1.16 -7.41 -13.95
N SER A 51 -0.83 -6.90 -15.13
CA SER A 51 -0.35 -5.53 -15.34
C SER A 51 -1.52 -4.58 -15.61
N SER A 52 -1.28 -3.27 -15.47
CA SER A 52 -2.16 -2.23 -16.00
C SER A 52 -1.39 -0.92 -16.18
N GLN A 53 -1.96 0.04 -16.92
CA GLN A 53 -1.36 1.38 -17.05
C GLN A 53 -1.36 2.19 -15.74
N GLU A 54 -2.24 1.86 -14.79
CA GLU A 54 -2.41 2.59 -13.54
C GLU A 54 -1.64 1.99 -12.35
N THR A 55 -1.05 0.80 -12.52
CA THR A 55 -0.40 0.08 -11.42
C THR A 55 0.95 -0.47 -11.82
N GLN A 56 1.87 -0.53 -10.86
CA GLN A 56 3.20 -1.09 -11.04
C GLN A 56 3.43 -2.22 -10.06
N VAL A 57 4.05 -3.30 -10.54
CA VAL A 57 4.43 -4.43 -9.70
C VAL A 57 5.68 -4.06 -8.91
N VAL A 58 5.61 -4.19 -7.58
CA VAL A 58 6.76 -3.99 -6.70
C VAL A 58 7.05 -5.27 -5.93
N ARG A 59 8.29 -5.73 -5.99
CA ARG A 59 8.78 -6.86 -5.18
C ARG A 59 9.44 -6.31 -3.93
N TRP A 60 8.90 -6.65 -2.75
CA TRP A 60 9.53 -6.26 -1.49
C TRP A 60 10.78 -7.11 -1.24
N PRO A 61 11.93 -6.51 -0.91
CA PRO A 61 13.14 -7.27 -0.67
C PRO A 61 12.99 -8.13 0.59
N ALA A 62 13.58 -9.32 0.57
CA ALA A 62 13.63 -10.18 1.76
C ALA A 62 14.36 -9.47 2.91
N GLY A 63 14.00 -9.82 4.16
CA GLY A 63 14.71 -9.36 5.36
C GLY A 63 14.36 -7.96 5.87
N HIS A 64 13.31 -7.32 5.34
CA HIS A 64 12.84 -6.04 5.86
C HIS A 64 12.01 -6.24 7.14
N HIS A 65 12.33 -5.46 8.16
CA HIS A 65 11.58 -5.41 9.41
C HIS A 65 10.93 -4.03 9.53
N ALA A 66 9.75 -3.97 10.12
CA ALA A 66 9.06 -2.73 10.43
C ALA A 66 8.62 -2.75 11.89
N ALA A 67 8.78 -1.63 12.57
CA ALA A 67 8.11 -1.41 13.85
C ALA A 67 6.64 -1.05 13.56
N VAL A 68 5.70 -1.64 14.31
CA VAL A 68 4.26 -1.50 14.06
C VAL A 68 3.57 -1.00 15.32
N ARG A 69 2.81 0.09 15.19
CA ARG A 69 1.91 0.59 16.22
C ARG A 69 0.47 0.45 15.77
N ARG A 70 -0.37 -0.19 16.59
CA ARG A 70 -1.83 -0.21 16.40
C ARG A 70 -2.46 0.90 17.22
N PHE A 71 -3.45 1.57 16.66
CA PHE A 71 -4.21 2.62 17.33
C PHE A 71 -5.68 2.52 16.93
N SER A 72 -6.56 3.17 17.69
CA SER A 72 -8.02 3.17 17.47
C SER A 72 -8.47 4.42 16.72
N GLY A 73 -9.67 4.35 16.12
CA GLY A 73 -10.26 5.46 15.35
C GLY A 73 -9.95 5.38 13.85
N VAL A 74 -10.42 6.38 13.11
CA VAL A 74 -10.22 6.47 11.65
C VAL A 74 -8.87 7.10 11.36
N ALA A 75 -8.06 6.48 10.50
CA ALA A 75 -6.77 7.03 10.08
C ALA A 75 -6.97 8.27 9.18
N GLY A 76 -6.17 9.32 9.41
CA GLY A 76 -6.18 10.55 8.61
C GLY A 76 -4.90 11.38 8.82
N ASP A 77 -4.80 12.47 8.05
CA ASP A 77 -3.56 13.25 7.92
C ASP A 77 -3.12 13.94 9.22
N VAL A 78 -4.05 14.13 10.16
CA VAL A 78 -3.77 14.75 11.47
C VAL A 78 -3.31 13.73 12.51
N ASN A 79 -3.91 12.54 12.58
CA ASN A 79 -3.63 11.59 13.66
C ASN A 79 -2.50 10.61 13.33
N VAL A 80 -2.30 10.24 12.06
CA VAL A 80 -1.23 9.31 11.67
C VAL A 80 0.16 9.86 12.05
N PRO A 81 0.52 11.13 11.78
CA PRO A 81 1.82 11.67 12.20
C PRO A 81 2.04 11.61 13.72
N LEU A 82 0.99 11.85 14.51
CA LEU A 82 1.07 11.79 15.96
C LEU A 82 1.34 10.37 16.46
N GLU A 83 0.71 9.36 15.85
CA GLU A 83 0.97 7.95 16.18
C GLU A 83 2.36 7.49 15.70
N VAL A 84 2.89 8.06 14.62
CA VAL A 84 4.28 7.83 14.17
C VAL A 84 5.28 8.37 15.20
N GLU A 85 5.08 9.57 15.75
CA GLU A 85 5.97 10.10 16.80
C GLU A 85 5.93 9.22 18.06
N LYS A 86 4.76 8.68 18.43
CA LYS A 86 4.62 7.74 19.57
C LYS A 86 5.26 6.37 19.30
N LEU A 87 5.53 6.00 18.05
CA LEU A 87 6.20 4.75 17.68
C LEU A 87 7.73 4.87 17.74
N LYS A 88 8.28 6.09 17.64
CA LYS A 88 9.73 6.35 17.70
C LYS A 88 10.30 6.34 19.13
N GLN A 89 9.43 6.41 20.13
CA GLN A 89 9.76 6.39 21.56
C GLN A 89 9.84 4.95 22.07
#